data_AF-A0A383RBB6-F1
#
_entry.id   AF-A0A383RBB6-F1
#
_cell.length_a   1.000
_cell.length_b   1.000
_cell.length_c   1.000
_cell.angle_alpha   90.00
_cell.angle_beta   90.00
_cell.angle_gamma   90.00
#
_symmetry.space_group_name_H-M   'P 1'
#
loop_
_entity.id
_entity.type
_entity.pdbx_description
1 polymer ?
#
loop_
_entity_poly.entity_id
_entity_poly.type
_entity_poly.pdbx_seq_one_letter_code
_entity_poly.pdbx_strand_id
1 'polypeptide(L)'
;MKKIIGFVLVIAIFAGIGFGVKRYIEGPSQPADGIVVIGTNQDVSKVKEKYKDASKEMIDYKLKLVTTTISKKLSEEDQKELGMEFDISYNKYSVITRSTAEQFMKKGIIRARQEPGSVSILSDPVTSIKELSNGKNLLFSLFDETKNGQIDLNGQMVPVQYVKHQAWIGYMPTMDLVIVDDQTYNKLKEAESTLSLIHFQRYSYDYKNKEKVNKILDEVRSVYPDSEDKVNFVDVQD
;
A
#
# COMPACT_ATOMS: atom_id res chain seq x y z
N MET A 1 -57.30 -21.10 5.87
CA MET A 1 -56.80 -20.69 4.53
C MET A 1 -55.77 -19.59 4.73
N LYS A 2 -54.49 -19.90 4.47
CA LYS A 2 -53.34 -19.05 4.78
C LYS A 2 -53.17 -18.00 3.67
N LYS A 3 -53.06 -16.73 4.05
CA LYS A 3 -52.69 -15.61 3.17
C LYS A 3 -51.16 -15.65 2.98
N ILE A 4 -50.69 -15.74 1.75
CA ILE A 4 -49.28 -15.50 1.40
C ILE A 4 -49.21 -14.09 0.84
N ILE A 5 -48.64 -13.19 1.63
CA ILE A 5 -48.26 -11.83 1.25
C ILE A 5 -46.75 -11.84 1.04
N GLY A 6 -46.31 -11.36 -0.13
CA GLY A 6 -45.04 -10.66 -0.34
C GLY A 6 -43.77 -11.50 -0.43
N PHE A 7 -43.12 -11.50 -1.59
CA PHE A 7 -41.94 -10.65 -1.82
C PHE A 7 -41.51 -10.71 -3.29
N VAL A 8 -41.78 -9.63 -4.01
CA VAL A 8 -41.06 -9.26 -5.24
C VAL A 8 -40.02 -8.25 -4.79
N LEU A 9 -38.75 -8.64 -4.68
CA LEU A 9 -37.56 -7.77 -4.67
C LEU A 9 -36.34 -8.60 -4.22
N VAL A 10 -35.57 -9.16 -5.16
CA VAL A 10 -34.09 -9.17 -5.19
C VAL A 10 -33.64 -9.59 -6.59
N ILE A 11 -33.68 -8.69 -7.57
CA ILE A 11 -32.82 -8.76 -8.77
C ILE A 11 -32.25 -7.35 -9.00
N ALA A 12 -31.34 -6.94 -8.12
CA ALA A 12 -30.60 -5.69 -8.26
C ALA A 12 -29.21 -5.74 -7.58
N ILE A 13 -28.52 -6.88 -7.59
CA ILE A 13 -27.12 -6.97 -7.09
C ILE A 13 -26.11 -7.27 -8.20
N PHE A 14 -26.53 -7.72 -9.39
CA PHE A 14 -25.58 -8.06 -10.45
C PHE A 14 -25.24 -6.92 -11.43
N ALA A 15 -25.88 -5.75 -11.34
CA ALA A 15 -25.60 -4.63 -12.24
C ALA A 15 -24.38 -3.77 -11.83
N GLY A 16 -23.91 -3.87 -10.58
CA GLY A 16 -22.78 -3.06 -10.09
C GLY A 16 -21.38 -3.62 -10.41
N ILE A 17 -21.28 -4.93 -10.64
CA ILE A 17 -19.98 -5.60 -10.86
C ILE A 17 -19.48 -5.37 -12.30
N GLY A 18 -20.38 -5.26 -13.29
CA GLY A 18 -20.03 -5.05 -14.70
C GLY A 18 -19.37 -3.70 -14.99
N PHE A 19 -19.76 -2.63 -14.29
CA PHE A 19 -19.19 -1.29 -14.51
C PHE A 19 -17.82 -1.10 -13.86
N GLY A 20 -17.56 -1.75 -12.71
CA GLY A 20 -16.26 -1.68 -12.03
C GLY A 20 -15.14 -2.42 -12.76
N VAL A 21 -15.44 -3.61 -13.29
CA VAL A 21 -14.45 -4.43 -14.03
C VAL A 21 -14.10 -3.81 -15.38
N LYS A 22 -15.10 -3.25 -16.09
CA LYS A 22 -14.88 -2.60 -17.40
C LYS A 22 -13.96 -1.38 -17.31
N ARG A 23 -14.09 -0.55 -16.25
CA ARG A 23 -13.23 0.62 -16.02
C ARG A 23 -11.79 0.24 -15.66
N TYR A 24 -11.59 -0.92 -15.02
CA TYR A 24 -10.26 -1.43 -14.63
C TYR A 24 -9.42 -1.87 -15.84
N ILE A 25 -10.09 -2.37 -16.90
CA ILE A 25 -9.46 -2.81 -18.15
C ILE A 25 -9.33 -1.66 -19.17
N GLU A 26 -10.26 -0.69 -19.18
CA GLU A 26 -10.34 0.38 -20.20
C GLU A 26 -9.63 1.72 -19.84
N GLY A 27 -9.10 1.90 -18.63
CA GLY A 27 -8.38 3.15 -18.29
C GLY A 27 -7.04 3.32 -19.04
N PRO A 28 -6.33 4.45 -18.88
CA PRO A 28 -5.03 4.69 -19.53
C PRO A 28 -3.98 3.64 -19.16
N SER A 29 -3.04 3.37 -20.07
CA SER A 29 -1.96 2.40 -19.83
C SER A 29 -1.13 2.78 -18.61
N GLN A 30 -0.71 1.78 -17.83
CA GLN A 30 0.15 1.96 -16.66
C GLN A 30 1.43 1.15 -16.86
N PRO A 31 2.50 1.74 -17.43
CA PRO A 31 3.74 1.00 -17.64
C PRO A 31 4.32 0.50 -16.32
N ALA A 32 4.88 -0.69 -16.31
CA ALA A 32 5.58 -1.28 -15.20
C ALA A 32 6.83 -1.98 -15.73
N ASP A 33 7.98 -1.48 -15.31
CA ASP A 33 9.31 -1.96 -15.69
C ASP A 33 10.16 -2.34 -14.47
N GLY A 34 9.55 -2.32 -13.28
CA GLY A 34 10.19 -2.80 -12.07
C GLY A 34 9.21 -3.31 -11.02
N ILE A 35 9.78 -3.93 -9.99
CA ILE A 35 9.08 -4.26 -8.75
C ILE A 35 9.83 -3.70 -7.56
N VAL A 36 9.09 -3.44 -6.49
CA VAL A 36 9.64 -3.24 -5.15
C VAL A 36 9.27 -4.43 -4.27
N VAL A 37 10.23 -4.91 -3.50
CA VAL A 37 10.07 -6.08 -2.62
C VAL A 37 10.50 -5.70 -1.22
N ILE A 38 9.63 -5.89 -0.24
CA ILE A 38 9.88 -5.53 1.16
C ILE A 38 10.06 -6.79 2.00
N GLY A 39 11.06 -6.82 2.86
CA GLY A 39 11.21 -7.92 3.81
C GLY A 39 12.53 -7.90 4.55
N THR A 40 12.88 -9.06 5.10
CA THR A 40 14.21 -9.27 5.67
C THR A 40 15.27 -9.26 4.55
N ASN A 41 16.52 -8.98 4.90
CA ASN A 41 17.63 -9.08 3.94
C ASN A 41 17.67 -10.46 3.27
N GLN A 42 17.38 -11.53 4.01
CA GLN A 42 17.39 -12.90 3.49
C GLN A 42 16.30 -13.11 2.43
N ASP A 43 15.06 -12.72 2.71
CA ASP A 43 13.95 -12.93 1.77
C ASP A 43 14.12 -12.10 0.51
N VAL A 44 14.49 -10.84 0.68
CA VAL A 44 14.76 -9.93 -0.43
C VAL A 44 15.93 -10.43 -1.29
N SER A 45 16.99 -10.98 -0.68
CA SER A 45 18.12 -11.55 -1.43
C SER A 45 17.72 -12.72 -2.32
N LYS A 46 16.78 -13.58 -1.89
CA LYS A 46 16.28 -14.69 -2.72
C LYS A 46 15.59 -14.16 -3.98
N VAL A 47 14.82 -13.07 -3.85
CA VAL A 47 14.14 -12.45 -4.98
C VAL A 47 15.12 -11.72 -5.90
N LYS A 48 16.13 -11.04 -5.34
CA LYS A 48 17.22 -10.45 -6.13
C LYS A 48 17.97 -11.51 -6.94
N GLU A 49 18.32 -12.63 -6.33
CA GLU A 49 18.99 -13.74 -7.03
C GLU A 49 18.14 -14.28 -8.19
N LYS A 50 16.82 -14.39 -7.99
CA LYS A 50 15.87 -14.82 -9.04
C LYS A 50 15.88 -13.90 -10.26
N TYR A 51 16.08 -12.59 -10.07
CA TYR A 51 16.01 -11.58 -11.14
C TYR A 51 17.36 -10.99 -11.55
N LYS A 52 18.50 -11.52 -11.06
CA LYS A 52 19.84 -10.94 -11.29
C LYS A 52 20.17 -10.73 -12.78
N ASP A 53 19.84 -11.71 -13.62
CA ASP A 53 20.16 -11.69 -15.05
C ASP A 53 19.12 -10.91 -15.89
N ALA A 54 18.00 -10.53 -15.26
CA ALA A 54 16.90 -9.81 -15.87
C ALA A 54 16.84 -8.32 -15.49
N SER A 55 17.72 -7.87 -14.58
CA SER A 55 17.65 -6.55 -13.99
C SER A 55 18.72 -5.61 -14.56
N LYS A 56 18.32 -4.36 -14.81
CA LYS A 56 19.19 -3.24 -15.16
C LYS A 56 19.92 -2.74 -13.92
N GLU A 57 19.19 -2.57 -12.82
CA GLU A 57 19.72 -2.15 -11.53
C GLU A 57 18.88 -2.77 -10.39
N MET A 58 19.53 -2.91 -9.23
CA MET A 58 18.85 -3.24 -7.98
C MET A 58 19.35 -2.29 -6.90
N ILE A 59 18.42 -1.61 -6.22
CA ILE A 59 18.76 -0.61 -5.19
C ILE A 59 18.01 -0.97 -3.91
N ASP A 60 18.73 -0.97 -2.79
CA ASP A 60 18.18 -1.31 -1.49
C ASP A 60 17.98 -0.06 -0.65
N TYR A 61 16.83 0.03 0.01
CA TYR A 61 16.44 1.11 0.90
C TYR A 61 15.96 0.56 2.24
N LYS A 62 15.87 1.44 3.24
CA LYS A 62 15.39 1.11 4.59
C LYS A 62 14.04 1.75 4.85
N LEU A 63 13.15 0.96 5.46
CA LEU A 63 11.87 1.42 6.01
C LEU A 63 11.49 0.58 7.22
N LYS A 64 10.47 1.01 7.96
CA LYS A 64 9.82 0.21 9.00
C LYS A 64 8.40 -0.10 8.58
N LEU A 65 8.01 -1.36 8.70
CA LEU A 65 6.62 -1.79 8.54
C LEU A 65 5.98 -1.81 9.92
N VAL A 66 5.03 -0.91 10.15
CA VAL A 66 4.35 -0.78 11.45
C VAL A 66 2.91 -1.25 11.29
N THR A 67 2.47 -2.16 12.16
CA THR A 67 1.06 -2.57 12.25
C THR A 67 0.53 -2.20 13.62
N THR A 68 -0.56 -1.44 13.65
CA THR A 68 -1.26 -1.05 14.87
C THR A 68 -2.59 -1.78 14.93
N THR A 69 -2.78 -2.59 15.96
CA THR A 69 -4.05 -3.28 16.23
C THR A 69 -5.03 -2.32 16.88
N ILE A 70 -6.22 -2.18 16.30
CA ILE A 70 -7.33 -1.42 16.85
C ILE A 70 -8.34 -2.42 17.38
N SER A 71 -8.64 -2.33 18.67
CA SER A 71 -9.68 -3.14 19.31
C SER A 71 -10.81 -2.22 19.77
N LYS A 72 -12.00 -2.41 19.20
CA LYS A 72 -13.21 -1.68 19.57
C LYS A 72 -14.18 -2.64 20.24
N LYS A 73 -14.59 -2.33 21.48
CA LYS A 73 -15.63 -3.12 22.15
C LYS A 73 -16.96 -2.94 21.40
N LEU A 74 -17.58 -4.07 21.06
CA LEU A 74 -18.87 -4.10 20.38
C LEU A 74 -20.03 -3.81 21.35
N SER A 75 -21.19 -3.41 20.82
CA SER A 75 -22.41 -3.29 21.61
C SER A 75 -22.92 -4.66 22.04
N GLU A 76 -23.73 -4.77 23.10
CA GLU A 76 -24.27 -6.06 23.54
C GLU A 76 -25.12 -6.76 22.47
N GLU A 77 -25.78 -6.00 21.60
CA GLU A 77 -26.55 -6.54 20.47
C GLU A 77 -25.62 -7.13 19.41
N ASP A 78 -24.61 -6.38 18.98
CA ASP A 78 -23.63 -6.85 17.99
C ASP A 78 -22.82 -8.05 18.53
N GLN A 79 -22.51 -8.07 19.83
CA GLN A 79 -21.82 -9.21 20.46
C GLN A 79 -22.65 -10.49 20.39
N LYS A 80 -23.98 -10.39 20.57
CA LYS A 80 -24.89 -11.54 20.47
C LYS A 80 -25.07 -12.00 19.03
N GLU A 81 -25.07 -11.08 18.07
CA GLU A 81 -25.20 -11.40 16.64
C GLU A 81 -23.92 -12.00 16.06
N LEU A 82 -22.76 -11.39 16.35
CA LEU A 82 -21.47 -11.75 15.76
C LEU A 82 -20.70 -12.79 16.59
N GLY A 83 -21.08 -13.02 17.84
CA GLY A 83 -20.42 -13.99 18.73
C GLY A 83 -19.01 -13.60 19.16
N MET A 84 -18.69 -12.30 19.12
CA MET A 84 -17.37 -11.75 19.48
C MET A 84 -17.52 -10.48 20.33
N GLU A 85 -16.63 -10.27 21.30
CA GLU A 85 -16.69 -9.09 22.20
C GLU A 85 -16.09 -7.82 21.58
N PHE A 86 -15.07 -7.99 20.74
CA PHE A 86 -14.31 -6.89 20.15
C PHE A 86 -14.27 -7.02 18.63
N ASP A 87 -14.46 -5.90 17.94
CA ASP A 87 -14.08 -5.72 16.55
C ASP A 87 -12.58 -5.40 16.50
N ILE A 88 -11.84 -6.17 15.71
CA ILE A 88 -10.39 -6.05 15.56
C ILE A 88 -10.08 -5.63 14.13
N SER A 89 -9.49 -4.45 13.99
CA SER A 89 -8.96 -3.94 12.72
C SER A 89 -7.49 -3.59 12.86
N TYR A 90 -6.83 -3.36 11.72
CA TYR A 90 -5.40 -3.11 11.67
C TYR A 90 -5.11 -1.90 10.79
N ASN A 91 -4.32 -0.98 11.32
CA ASN A 91 -3.67 0.05 10.53
C ASN A 91 -2.27 -0.43 10.15
N LYS A 92 -1.93 -0.40 8.85
CA LYS A 92 -0.63 -0.80 8.33
C LYS A 92 0.08 0.40 7.71
N TYR A 93 1.30 0.64 8.17
CA TYR A 93 2.12 1.78 7.74
C TYR A 93 3.44 1.33 7.15
N SER A 94 3.78 1.93 6.00
CA SER A 94 5.17 2.04 5.55
C SER A 94 5.74 3.34 6.11
N VAL A 95 6.65 3.24 7.08
CA VAL A 95 7.29 4.39 7.70
C VAL A 95 8.68 4.58 7.11
N ILE A 96 8.95 5.77 6.56
CA ILE A 96 10.24 6.14 5.95
C ILE A 96 10.75 7.48 6.48
N THR A 97 12.06 7.70 6.35
CA THR A 97 12.65 9.01 6.59
C THR A 97 12.41 9.95 5.41
N ARG A 98 12.64 11.26 5.61
CA ARG A 98 12.57 12.25 4.53
C ARG A 98 13.57 11.97 3.41
N SER A 99 14.81 11.59 3.74
CA SER A 99 15.84 11.28 2.75
C SER A 99 15.48 10.06 1.90
N THR A 100 14.82 9.06 2.49
CA THR A 100 14.29 7.90 1.75
C THR A 100 13.13 8.31 0.86
N ALA A 101 12.22 9.17 1.34
CA ALA A 101 11.13 9.68 0.53
C ALA A 101 11.62 10.45 -0.71
N GLU A 102 12.66 11.28 -0.57
CA GLU A 102 13.30 11.97 -1.69
C GLU A 102 13.88 11.00 -2.73
N GLN A 103 14.52 9.92 -2.28
CA GLN A 103 15.04 8.88 -3.18
C GLN A 103 13.91 8.12 -3.86
N PHE A 104 12.82 7.83 -3.15
CA PHE A 104 11.65 7.16 -3.70
C PHE A 104 10.95 8.00 -4.76
N MET A 105 10.80 9.31 -4.54
CA MET A 105 10.24 10.23 -5.55
C MET A 105 11.07 10.23 -6.83
N LYS A 106 12.41 10.29 -6.71
CA LYS A 106 13.32 10.25 -7.86
C LYS A 106 13.20 8.97 -8.69
N LYS A 107 12.83 7.85 -8.06
CA LYS A 107 12.66 6.55 -8.73
C LYS A 107 11.20 6.22 -9.09
N GLY A 108 10.25 7.12 -8.85
CA GLY A 108 8.82 6.88 -9.11
C GLY A 108 8.17 5.85 -8.18
N ILE A 109 8.80 5.54 -7.04
CA ILE A 109 8.32 4.54 -6.09
C ILE A 109 7.09 5.05 -5.33
N ILE A 110 7.08 6.32 -4.93
CA ILE A 110 5.89 6.93 -4.30
C ILE A 110 4.93 7.39 -5.40
N ARG A 111 3.68 6.96 -5.29
CA ARG A 111 2.59 7.35 -6.19
C ARG A 111 1.47 8.00 -5.40
N ALA A 112 0.82 9.01 -5.98
CA ALA A 112 -0.34 9.67 -5.39
C ALA A 112 -1.58 9.42 -6.24
N ARG A 113 -2.73 9.30 -5.58
CA ARG A 113 -4.02 9.11 -6.24
C ARG A 113 -4.30 10.22 -7.24
N GLN A 114 -4.87 9.93 -8.41
CA GLN A 114 -5.22 11.00 -9.37
C GLN A 114 -6.32 11.92 -8.84
N GLU A 115 -7.35 11.34 -8.24
CA GLU A 115 -8.50 12.06 -7.68
C GLU A 115 -8.48 11.98 -6.15
N PRO A 116 -8.15 13.07 -5.43
CA PRO A 116 -8.21 13.10 -3.97
C PRO A 116 -9.59 12.70 -3.43
N GLY A 117 -9.63 11.81 -2.44
CA GLY A 117 -10.87 11.31 -1.82
C GLY A 117 -11.63 10.26 -2.64
N SER A 118 -11.21 9.95 -3.87
CA SER A 118 -11.76 8.84 -4.67
C SER A 118 -11.31 7.49 -4.11
N VAL A 119 -12.10 6.44 -4.29
CA VAL A 119 -11.68 5.05 -4.01
C VAL A 119 -10.87 4.45 -5.15
N SER A 120 -10.82 5.11 -6.32
CA SER A 120 -10.05 4.68 -7.50
C SER A 120 -8.54 4.71 -7.25
N ILE A 121 -7.85 3.58 -7.40
CA ILE A 121 -6.40 3.47 -7.16
C ILE A 121 -5.53 3.98 -8.33
N LEU A 122 -6.13 4.61 -9.33
CA LEU A 122 -5.36 5.29 -10.39
C LEU A 122 -4.46 6.34 -9.75
N SER A 123 -3.20 6.34 -10.15
CA SER A 123 -2.15 7.11 -9.49
C SER A 123 -1.04 7.48 -10.44
N ASP A 124 -0.36 8.58 -10.13
CA ASP A 124 0.81 9.09 -10.84
C ASP A 124 2.03 9.12 -9.91
N PRO A 125 3.27 9.01 -10.43
CA PRO A 125 4.47 9.18 -9.64
C PRO A 125 4.50 10.56 -8.97
N VAL A 126 4.88 10.60 -7.69
CA VAL A 126 5.06 11.86 -6.97
C VAL A 126 6.45 12.41 -7.26
N THR A 127 6.49 13.57 -7.92
CA THR A 127 7.75 14.27 -8.24
C THR A 127 8.20 15.25 -7.17
N SER A 128 7.27 15.69 -6.30
CA SER A 128 7.56 16.58 -5.18
C SER A 128 6.48 16.48 -4.09
N ILE A 129 6.89 16.68 -2.83
CA ILE A 129 6.01 16.82 -1.68
C ILE A 129 6.36 18.15 -1.00
N LYS A 130 5.49 19.15 -1.14
CA LYS A 130 5.74 20.50 -0.62
C LYS A 130 5.83 20.52 0.90
N GLU A 131 5.09 19.64 1.56
CA GLU A 131 5.00 19.56 3.01
C GLU A 131 6.31 19.08 3.66
N LEU A 132 7.24 18.47 2.90
CA LEU A 132 8.54 18.05 3.43
C LEU A 132 9.36 19.23 3.96
N SER A 133 9.24 20.41 3.36
CA SER A 133 9.97 21.62 3.79
C SER A 133 9.51 22.15 5.15
N ASN A 134 8.34 21.71 5.64
CA ASN A 134 7.76 22.23 6.88
C ASN A 134 8.34 21.56 8.14
N GLY A 135 9.23 20.58 7.98
CA GLY A 135 9.88 19.88 9.10
C GLY A 135 8.94 19.00 9.94
N LYS A 136 7.65 18.91 9.59
CA LYS A 136 6.66 18.06 10.25
C LYS A 136 6.75 16.64 9.73
N ASN A 137 6.31 15.68 10.54
CA ASN A 137 6.04 14.32 10.06
C ASN A 137 4.73 14.33 9.27
N LEU A 138 4.61 13.48 8.27
CA LEU A 138 3.51 13.49 7.31
C LEU A 138 2.80 12.14 7.33
N LEU A 139 1.47 12.17 7.30
CA LEU A 139 0.62 11.00 7.07
C LEU A 139 -0.06 11.13 5.70
N PHE A 140 0.09 10.10 4.88
CA PHE A 140 -0.58 9.94 3.61
C PHE A 140 -1.50 8.71 3.69
N SER A 141 -2.77 8.97 3.97
CA SER A 141 -3.82 7.97 4.10
C SER A 141 -5.06 8.39 3.31
N LEU A 142 -5.97 7.44 3.02
CA LEU A 142 -7.22 7.78 2.33
C LEU A 142 -8.17 8.60 3.22
N PHE A 143 -8.16 8.30 4.52
CA PHE A 143 -8.98 8.96 5.52
C PHE A 143 -8.11 9.55 6.62
N ASP A 144 -8.54 10.67 7.20
CA ASP A 144 -7.89 11.22 8.39
C ASP A 144 -8.18 10.32 9.59
N GLU A 145 -7.17 9.58 10.00
CA GLU A 145 -7.20 8.69 11.16
C GLU A 145 -6.44 9.27 12.35
N THR A 146 -6.03 10.55 12.27
CA THR A 146 -5.32 11.19 13.36
C THR A 146 -6.24 11.40 14.57
N LYS A 147 -5.68 11.19 15.76
CA LYS A 147 -6.31 11.52 17.03
C LYS A 147 -5.52 12.68 17.65
N ASN A 148 -6.14 13.86 17.69
CA ASN A 148 -5.50 15.10 18.16
C ASN A 148 -4.19 15.41 17.40
N GLY A 149 -4.17 15.19 16.08
CA GLY A 149 -2.99 15.45 15.23
C GLY A 149 -1.85 14.44 15.40
N GLN A 150 -2.15 13.25 15.93
CA GLN A 150 -1.17 12.18 16.14
C GLN A 150 -1.71 10.86 15.58
N ILE A 151 -0.81 9.97 15.17
CA ILE A 151 -1.12 8.57 14.87
C ILE A 151 -0.44 7.65 15.86
N ASP A 152 -1.02 6.47 16.05
CA ASP A 152 -0.41 5.41 16.84
C ASP A 152 0.42 4.50 15.93
N LEU A 153 1.74 4.54 16.10
CA LEU A 153 2.70 3.63 15.47
C LEU A 153 3.06 2.55 16.50
N ASN A 154 2.19 1.53 16.60
CA ASN A 154 2.33 0.36 17.48
C ASN A 154 2.62 0.67 18.96
N GLY A 155 1.73 1.46 19.56
CA GLY A 155 1.81 1.93 20.95
C GLY A 155 2.66 3.20 21.12
N GLN A 156 3.23 3.75 20.05
CA GLN A 156 3.94 5.03 20.07
C GLN A 156 3.13 6.11 19.35
N MET A 157 2.61 7.06 20.13
CA MET A 157 1.94 8.23 19.56
C MET A 157 2.94 9.16 18.89
N VAL A 158 2.75 9.43 17.61
CA VAL A 158 3.62 10.29 16.80
C VAL A 158 2.82 11.47 16.23
N PRO A 159 3.24 12.72 16.47
CA PRO A 159 2.61 13.88 15.87
C PRO A 159 2.86 13.89 14.37
N VAL A 160 1.79 14.06 13.59
CA VAL A 160 1.83 14.08 12.13
C VAL A 160 0.90 15.16 11.58
N GLN A 161 1.27 15.69 10.42
CA GLN A 161 0.37 16.45 9.57
C GLN A 161 -0.28 15.48 8.57
N TYR A 162 -1.61 15.35 8.63
CA TYR A 162 -2.36 14.65 7.60
C TYR A 162 -2.32 15.45 6.29
N VAL A 163 -1.86 14.80 5.22
CA VAL A 163 -1.85 15.35 3.86
C VAL A 163 -3.10 14.86 3.15
N LYS A 164 -3.97 15.80 2.74
CA LYS A 164 -5.28 15.53 2.11
C LYS A 164 -5.17 15.05 0.66
N HIS A 165 -4.24 14.13 0.41
CA HIS A 165 -3.98 13.53 -0.88
C HIS A 165 -3.17 12.26 -0.64
N GLN A 166 -3.83 11.10 -0.60
CA GLN A 166 -3.14 9.85 -0.32
C GLN A 166 -2.02 9.57 -1.33
N ALA A 167 -0.87 9.17 -0.80
CA ALA A 167 0.26 8.64 -1.52
C ALA A 167 0.73 7.33 -0.86
N TRP A 168 1.30 6.44 -1.64
CA TRP A 168 1.72 5.10 -1.21
C TRP A 168 2.89 4.60 -2.06
N ILE A 169 3.43 3.42 -1.74
CA ILE A 169 4.52 2.78 -2.47
C ILE A 169 3.94 1.90 -3.59
N GLY A 170 4.36 2.12 -4.84
CA GLY A 170 3.99 1.32 -6.01
C GLY A 170 2.56 1.53 -6.50
N TYR A 171 2.09 0.67 -7.41
CA TYR A 171 0.77 0.79 -8.04
C TYR A 171 -0.41 0.46 -7.12
N MET A 172 -0.23 -0.38 -6.09
CA MET A 172 -1.29 -0.80 -5.18
C MET A 172 -1.14 -0.20 -3.78
N PRO A 173 -2.15 0.47 -3.21
CA PRO A 173 -2.08 1.02 -1.85
C PRO A 173 -2.26 -0.09 -0.80
N THR A 174 -1.22 -0.90 -0.57
CA THR A 174 -1.25 -1.99 0.43
C THR A 174 -1.09 -1.49 1.86
N MET A 175 -0.44 -0.35 2.04
CA MET A 175 -0.15 0.29 3.33
C MET A 175 -0.17 1.81 3.18
N ASP A 176 -0.57 2.50 4.24
CA ASP A 176 -0.48 3.97 4.28
C ASP A 176 0.98 4.41 4.48
N LEU A 177 1.32 5.57 3.92
CA LEU A 177 2.69 6.09 3.95
C LEU A 177 2.85 7.12 5.07
N VAL A 178 3.86 6.94 5.90
CA VAL A 178 4.25 7.90 6.94
C VAL A 178 5.68 8.33 6.70
N ILE A 179 5.89 9.64 6.57
CA ILE A 179 7.22 10.22 6.44
C ILE A 179 7.58 10.93 7.74
N VAL A 180 8.67 10.51 8.38
CA VAL A 180 9.09 11.04 9.67
C VAL A 180 10.51 11.62 9.61
N ASP A 181 10.86 12.42 10.63
CA ASP A 181 12.24 12.78 10.90
C ASP A 181 13.06 11.57 11.42
N ASP A 182 14.40 11.65 11.29
CA ASP A 182 15.31 10.56 11.67
C ASP A 182 15.25 10.23 13.16
N GLN A 183 15.04 11.23 14.02
CA GLN A 183 14.93 11.01 15.46
C GLN A 183 13.67 10.20 15.80
N THR A 184 12.54 10.52 15.17
CA THR A 184 11.27 9.80 15.31
C THR A 184 11.42 8.39 14.75
N TYR A 185 12.00 8.25 13.55
CA TYR A 185 12.25 6.96 12.90
C TYR A 185 13.06 6.01 13.79
N ASN A 186 14.17 6.50 14.34
CA ASN A 186 15.08 5.71 15.17
C ASN A 186 14.47 5.28 16.52
N LYS A 187 13.45 5.98 17.00
CA LYS A 187 12.75 5.64 18.25
C LYS A 187 11.68 4.55 18.10
N LEU A 188 11.20 4.31 16.88
CA LEU A 188 10.20 3.27 16.61
C LEU A 188 10.77 1.88 16.94
N LYS A 189 9.94 1.03 17.56
CA LYS A 189 10.33 -0.29 18.08
C LYS A 189 10.52 -1.33 16.98
N GLU A 190 9.89 -1.12 15.83
CA GLU A 190 9.94 -2.02 14.69
C GLU A 190 11.37 -2.13 14.16
N ALA A 191 11.76 -3.36 13.82
CA ALA A 191 12.99 -3.62 13.11
C ALA A 191 12.93 -2.99 11.70
N GLU A 192 14.09 -2.55 11.21
CA GLU A 192 14.20 -2.09 9.83
C GLU A 192 14.01 -3.27 8.86
N SER A 193 13.14 -3.05 7.87
CA SER A 193 13.01 -3.88 6.69
C SER A 193 13.85 -3.30 5.55
N THR A 194 14.21 -4.17 4.61
CA THR A 194 14.78 -3.75 3.33
C THR A 194 13.66 -3.68 2.31
N LEU A 195 13.60 -2.57 1.57
CA LEU A 195 12.88 -2.48 0.31
C LEU A 195 13.91 -2.50 -0.81
N SER A 196 13.86 -3.52 -1.66
CA SER A 196 14.66 -3.55 -2.88
C SER A 196 13.82 -3.17 -4.08
N LEU A 197 14.25 -2.12 -4.76
CA LEU A 197 13.85 -1.83 -6.12
C LEU A 197 14.60 -2.80 -7.05
N ILE A 198 13.87 -3.52 -7.88
CA ILE A 198 14.39 -4.36 -8.96
C ILE A 198 13.87 -3.77 -10.26
N HIS A 199 14.73 -3.04 -10.97
CA HIS A 199 14.42 -2.42 -12.26
C HIS A 199 14.81 -3.41 -13.36
N PHE A 200 13.84 -3.86 -14.15
CA PHE A 200 14.06 -4.84 -15.21
C PHE A 200 14.71 -4.21 -16.45
N GLN A 201 15.59 -4.95 -17.12
CA GLN A 201 16.20 -4.51 -18.38
C GLN A 201 15.32 -4.84 -19.61
N ARG A 202 14.58 -5.95 -19.56
CA ARG A 202 13.88 -6.53 -20.72
C ARG A 202 12.37 -6.64 -20.55
N TYR A 203 11.86 -6.20 -19.40
CA TYR A 203 10.44 -6.28 -19.08
C TYR A 203 9.91 -4.86 -18.91
N SER A 204 9.10 -4.42 -19.87
CA SER A 204 8.13 -3.36 -19.66
C SER A 204 6.77 -3.92 -20.09
N TYR A 205 5.79 -3.78 -19.22
CA TYR A 205 4.44 -4.23 -19.49
C TYR A 205 3.43 -3.28 -18.88
N ASP A 206 2.21 -3.34 -19.37
CA ASP A 206 1.11 -2.65 -18.71
C ASP A 206 0.75 -3.41 -17.42
N TYR A 207 0.74 -2.72 -16.28
CA TYR A 207 0.29 -3.24 -14.99
C TYR A 207 -1.15 -3.78 -15.03
N LYS A 208 -1.94 -3.38 -16.02
CA LYS A 208 -3.27 -3.95 -16.29
C LYS A 208 -3.24 -5.34 -16.92
N ASN A 209 -2.11 -5.75 -17.48
CA ASN A 209 -1.92 -7.11 -17.97
C ASN A 209 -1.75 -8.08 -16.78
N LYS A 210 -2.89 -8.61 -16.30
CA LYS A 210 -2.93 -9.50 -15.13
C LYS A 210 -2.20 -10.82 -15.34
N GLU A 211 -2.07 -11.31 -16.56
CA GLU A 211 -1.27 -12.51 -16.84
C GLU A 211 0.21 -12.27 -16.53
N LYS A 212 0.78 -11.15 -17.02
CA LYS A 212 2.17 -10.78 -16.75
C LYS A 212 2.40 -10.45 -15.28
N VAL A 213 1.50 -9.68 -14.66
CA VAL A 213 1.57 -9.35 -13.23
C VAL A 213 1.54 -10.61 -12.36
N ASN A 214 0.59 -11.51 -12.59
CA ASN A 214 0.47 -12.74 -11.80
C ASN A 214 1.68 -13.65 -11.98
N LYS A 215 2.24 -13.74 -13.19
CA LYS A 215 3.47 -14.49 -13.44
C LYS A 215 4.63 -14.00 -12.56
N ILE A 216 4.85 -12.69 -12.47
CA ILE A 216 5.89 -12.11 -11.61
C ILE A 216 5.59 -12.38 -10.13
N LEU A 217 4.34 -12.21 -9.70
CA LEU A 217 3.95 -12.52 -8.31
C LEU A 217 4.20 -13.99 -7.96
N ASP A 218 3.87 -14.93 -8.85
CA ASP A 218 4.08 -16.36 -8.63
C ASP A 218 5.58 -16.73 -8.62
N GLU A 219 6.38 -16.11 -9.48
CA GLU A 219 7.83 -16.25 -9.46
C GLU A 219 8.44 -15.73 -8.14
N VAL A 220 7.98 -14.60 -7.62
CA VAL A 220 8.41 -14.08 -6.31
C VAL A 220 7.96 -15.02 -5.19
N ARG A 221 6.68 -15.45 -5.17
CA ARG A 221 6.13 -16.38 -4.17
C ARG A 221 6.89 -17.71 -4.13
N SER A 222 7.41 -18.18 -5.27
CA SER A 222 8.19 -19.43 -5.33
C SER A 222 9.47 -19.40 -4.49
N VAL A 223 10.02 -18.21 -4.22
CA VAL A 223 11.24 -18.02 -3.40
C VAL A 223 10.97 -17.24 -2.11
N TYR A 224 9.83 -16.55 -2.03
CA TYR A 224 9.35 -15.82 -0.86
C TYR A 224 7.82 -16.05 -0.67
N PRO A 225 7.39 -17.17 -0.06
CA PRO A 225 5.98 -17.56 -0.02
C PRO A 225 5.01 -16.54 0.61
N ASP A 226 5.43 -15.83 1.67
CA ASP A 226 4.58 -14.88 2.41
C ASP A 226 4.73 -13.42 1.90
N SER A 227 4.88 -13.24 0.59
CA SER A 227 5.19 -11.94 -0.03
C SER A 227 3.97 -11.15 -0.51
N GLU A 228 2.74 -11.62 -0.27
CA GLU A 228 1.53 -11.12 -0.92
C GLU A 228 1.31 -9.60 -0.76
N ASP A 229 1.51 -9.05 0.43
CA ASP A 229 1.37 -7.61 0.72
C ASP A 229 2.72 -6.85 0.71
N LYS A 230 3.80 -7.51 0.26
CA LYS A 230 5.18 -7.01 0.33
C LYS A 230 5.82 -6.79 -1.04
N VAL A 231 5.09 -7.07 -2.12
CA VAL A 231 5.54 -6.86 -3.50
C VAL A 231 4.62 -5.85 -4.15
N ASN A 232 5.21 -4.86 -4.81
CA ASN A 232 4.46 -3.90 -5.61
C ASN A 232 5.17 -3.63 -6.93
N PHE A 233 4.43 -3.10 -7.90
CA PHE A 233 4.94 -2.78 -9.22
C PHE A 233 5.21 -1.28 -9.32
N VAL A 234 6.20 -0.91 -10.11
CA VAL A 234 6.62 0.47 -10.32
C VAL A 234 6.97 0.74 -11.78
N ASP A 235 6.82 2.00 -12.16
CA ASP A 235 7.33 2.60 -13.40
C ASP A 235 8.56 3.42 -13.01
N VAL A 236 9.74 2.84 -13.17
CA VAL A 236 10.99 3.38 -12.63
C VAL A 236 11.39 4.62 -13.42
N GLN A 237 11.59 5.71 -12.69
CA GLN A 237 12.07 6.97 -13.30
C GLN A 237 13.60 6.99 -13.30
N ASP A 238 14.20 7.29 -14.46
CA ASP A 238 15.64 7.44 -14.67
C ASP A 238 16.14 8.86 -14.34
#